data_AF-Q8U3H9-F1
#
_entry.id   AF-Q8U3H9-F1
#
_cell.length_a   1.000
_cell.length_b   1.000
_cell.length_c   1.000
_cell.angle_alpha   90.00
_cell.angle_beta   90.00
_cell.angle_gamma   90.00
#
_symmetry.space_group_name_H-M   'P 1'
#
loop_
_entity.id
_entity.type
_entity.pdbx_description
1 polymer ?
#
loop_
_entity_poly.entity_id
_entity_poly.type
_entity_poly.pdbx_seq_one_letter_code
_entity_poly.pdbx_strand_id
1 'polypeptide(L)'
;MKKAIVFMTVISFLLLIPPVLGEEQPRYDLILVRNDELIDYLITLPYSHSFNIPILPINPKELNEVTKAQLYSYIQLGRTRLLIVGNVNAISLEVEKELENMGFIVTRIGGADRTETAEKLALHFYPNGSKTVILASALDYGSTLAAAELAVEYNYPLLLTWESQLSPSALRGLEELNAKIVVLVGFGINETVENTLKELGYETYWIGRSIEPPPFYTQTSTTPQPQESKYSFLKGVLITLVVSAPIFFYLGRKVRTQQNEILNLLNEKEKAVLRAILEHGGEIKQEDLPELVGYSRPTISKVIQELENKGLIKREKSGKTFVVKIERKIKLD
;
A
#
# COMPACT_ATOMS: atom_id res chain seq x y z
N MET A 1 21.64 -0.34 32.59
CA MET A 1 20.18 -0.59 32.66
C MET A 1 19.34 0.22 31.66
N LYS A 2 19.61 1.51 31.39
CA LYS A 2 18.80 2.32 30.45
C LYS A 2 18.87 1.94 28.96
N LYS A 3 19.95 1.28 28.49
CA LYS A 3 20.08 0.83 27.08
C LYS A 3 19.35 -0.49 26.77
N ALA A 4 19.06 -1.31 27.78
CA ALA A 4 18.40 -2.61 27.60
C ALA A 4 16.88 -2.48 27.39
N ILE A 5 16.25 -1.47 28.01
CA ILE A 5 14.80 -1.26 27.95
C ILE A 5 14.36 -0.73 26.58
N VAL A 6 15.18 0.09 25.92
CA VAL A 6 14.89 0.62 24.58
C VAL A 6 15.07 -0.44 23.49
N PHE A 7 15.95 -1.42 23.70
CA PHE A 7 16.16 -2.51 22.74
C PHE A 7 15.04 -3.57 22.81
N MET A 8 14.44 -3.77 24.00
CA MET A 8 13.37 -4.76 24.19
C MET A 8 12.00 -4.30 23.66
N THR A 9 11.72 -2.99 23.63
CA THR A 9 10.47 -2.44 23.07
C THR A 9 10.44 -2.47 21.54
N VAL A 10 11.58 -2.38 20.85
CA VAL A 10 11.65 -2.49 19.38
C VAL A 10 11.42 -3.94 18.92
N ILE A 11 11.90 -4.92 19.68
CA ILE A 11 11.72 -6.35 19.38
C ILE A 11 10.27 -6.80 19.63
N SER A 12 9.60 -6.24 20.64
CA SER A 12 8.19 -6.58 20.93
C SER A 12 7.20 -6.07 19.89
N PHE A 13 7.55 -5.05 19.10
CA PHE A 13 6.67 -4.53 18.03
C PHE A 13 6.81 -5.33 16.72
N LEU A 14 7.91 -6.06 16.55
CA LEU A 14 8.14 -6.91 15.38
C LEU A 14 7.39 -8.26 15.44
N LEU A 15 6.88 -8.66 16.61
CA LEU A 15 6.24 -9.95 16.87
C LEU A 15 4.70 -9.94 16.81
N LEU A 16 4.09 -8.81 16.43
CA LEU A 16 2.62 -8.64 16.36
C LEU A 16 2.04 -8.68 14.94
N ILE A 17 2.86 -9.00 13.94
CA ILE A 17 2.39 -9.35 12.61
C ILE A 17 2.07 -10.85 12.69
N PRO A 18 0.79 -11.28 12.71
CA PRO A 18 0.51 -12.69 12.53
C PRO A 18 1.11 -13.12 11.19
N PRO A 19 1.74 -14.30 11.07
CA PRO A 19 2.07 -14.81 9.75
C PRO A 19 0.73 -14.90 8.99
N VAL A 20 0.61 -14.14 7.91
CA VAL A 20 -0.44 -14.36 6.93
C VAL A 20 -0.11 -15.72 6.33
N LEU A 21 -0.67 -16.79 6.90
CA LEU A 21 -0.77 -18.09 6.26
C LEU A 21 -1.87 -18.00 5.20
N GLY A 22 -1.61 -17.20 4.18
CA GLY A 22 -2.16 -17.39 2.85
C GLY A 22 -1.04 -17.99 2.03
N GLU A 23 -1.28 -19.13 1.39
CA GLU A 23 -0.34 -19.72 0.43
C GLU A 23 0.16 -18.61 -0.52
N GLU A 24 1.48 -18.49 -0.69
CA GLU A 24 2.07 -17.50 -1.59
C GLU A 24 1.57 -17.79 -3.01
N GLN A 25 0.51 -17.08 -3.43
CA GLN A 25 0.09 -17.03 -4.82
C GLN A 25 1.29 -16.61 -5.68
N PRO A 26 1.47 -17.17 -6.89
CA PRO A 26 2.61 -16.87 -7.74
C PRO A 26 2.67 -15.37 -7.99
N ARG A 27 3.64 -14.72 -7.37
CA ARG A 27 3.76 -13.26 -7.39
C ARG A 27 4.67 -12.85 -8.54
N TYR A 28 4.08 -12.54 -9.69
CA TYR A 28 4.77 -11.88 -10.79
C TYR A 28 4.63 -10.37 -10.68
N ASP A 29 5.65 -9.66 -11.14
CA ASP A 29 5.62 -8.20 -11.20
C ASP A 29 5.19 -7.68 -12.57
N LEU A 30 5.34 -8.50 -13.62
CA LEU A 30 4.96 -8.18 -14.99
C LEU A 30 4.76 -9.47 -15.82
N ILE A 31 3.73 -9.50 -16.66
CA ILE A 31 3.50 -10.56 -17.65
C ILE A 31 3.92 -10.07 -19.03
N LEU A 32 4.70 -10.86 -19.75
CA LEU A 32 5.13 -10.62 -21.12
C LEU A 32 4.36 -11.52 -22.07
N VAL A 33 3.79 -10.90 -23.11
CA VAL A 33 3.11 -11.60 -24.20
C VAL A 33 3.69 -11.13 -25.53
N ARG A 34 3.54 -11.93 -26.59
CA ARG A 34 3.89 -11.49 -27.94
C ARG A 34 2.97 -10.38 -28.44
N ASN A 35 3.48 -9.50 -29.30
CA ASN A 35 2.72 -8.35 -29.84
C ASN A 35 2.20 -8.55 -31.27
N ASP A 36 2.53 -9.67 -31.92
CA ASP A 36 2.18 -9.98 -33.30
C ASP A 36 1.01 -10.97 -33.41
N GLU A 37 0.57 -11.57 -32.31
CA GLU A 37 -0.59 -12.45 -32.25
C GLU A 37 -1.40 -12.17 -30.98
N LEU A 38 -2.68 -11.82 -31.15
CA LEU A 38 -3.52 -11.31 -30.07
C LEU A 38 -3.93 -12.39 -29.04
N ILE A 39 -3.89 -13.68 -29.41
CA ILE A 39 -4.50 -14.74 -28.58
C ILE A 39 -3.82 -14.88 -27.21
N ASP A 40 -2.50 -14.78 -27.16
CA ASP A 40 -1.73 -14.88 -25.91
C ASP A 40 -2.06 -13.72 -24.96
N TYR A 41 -2.34 -12.53 -25.49
CA TYR A 41 -2.83 -11.41 -24.71
C TYR A 41 -4.23 -11.69 -24.14
N LEU A 42 -5.17 -12.16 -24.97
CA LEU A 42 -6.56 -12.38 -24.55
C LEU A 42 -6.69 -13.44 -23.45
N ILE A 43 -5.98 -14.57 -23.57
CA ILE A 43 -6.02 -15.62 -22.55
C ILE A 43 -5.32 -15.19 -21.25
N THR A 44 -4.46 -14.18 -21.30
CA THR A 44 -3.76 -13.64 -20.12
C THR A 44 -4.61 -12.65 -19.34
N LEU A 45 -5.56 -11.96 -20.00
CA LEU A 45 -6.38 -10.89 -19.40
C LEU A 45 -7.03 -11.25 -18.06
N PRO A 46 -7.71 -12.41 -17.90
CA PRO A 46 -8.34 -12.76 -16.62
C PRO A 46 -7.33 -12.80 -15.47
N TYR A 47 -6.17 -13.39 -15.72
CA TYR A 47 -5.13 -13.55 -14.71
C TYR A 47 -4.39 -12.24 -14.41
N SER A 48 -4.14 -11.42 -15.44
CA SER A 48 -3.62 -10.05 -15.23
C SER A 48 -4.53 -9.25 -14.31
N HIS A 49 -5.85 -9.32 -14.51
CA HIS A 49 -6.81 -8.51 -13.79
C HIS A 49 -7.05 -9.04 -12.37
N SER A 50 -7.32 -10.35 -12.22
CA SER A 50 -7.56 -10.98 -10.91
C SER A 50 -6.37 -10.85 -9.96
N PHE A 51 -5.14 -10.85 -10.49
CA PHE A 51 -3.91 -10.77 -9.69
C PHE A 51 -3.23 -9.40 -9.71
N ASN A 52 -3.81 -8.42 -10.42
CA ASN A 52 -3.26 -7.06 -10.57
C ASN A 52 -1.82 -7.04 -11.07
N ILE A 53 -1.53 -7.83 -12.11
CA ILE A 53 -0.23 -7.92 -12.75
C ILE A 53 -0.32 -7.26 -14.13
N PRO A 54 0.51 -6.24 -14.44
CA PRO A 54 0.47 -5.60 -15.75
C PRO A 54 0.91 -6.56 -16.86
N ILE A 55 0.37 -6.37 -18.07
CA ILE A 55 0.81 -7.06 -19.29
C ILE A 55 1.64 -6.09 -20.13
N LEU A 56 2.80 -6.53 -20.61
CA LEU A 56 3.62 -5.82 -21.59
C LEU A 56 3.77 -6.67 -22.85
N PRO A 57 3.11 -6.28 -23.96
CA PRO A 57 3.33 -6.89 -25.26
C PRO A 57 4.73 -6.54 -25.80
N ILE A 58 5.48 -7.55 -26.26
CA ILE A 58 6.84 -7.41 -26.78
C ILE A 58 6.99 -8.07 -28.15
N ASN A 59 8.04 -7.70 -28.89
CA ASN A 59 8.40 -8.41 -30.11
C ASN A 59 8.89 -9.83 -29.76
N PRO A 60 8.41 -10.88 -30.46
CA PRO A 60 8.79 -12.27 -30.21
C PRO A 60 10.29 -12.58 -30.29
N LYS A 61 11.06 -11.82 -31.08
CA LYS A 61 12.41 -12.21 -31.49
C LYS A 61 13.51 -11.30 -30.94
N GLU A 62 13.17 -10.09 -30.49
CA GLU A 62 14.15 -9.11 -30.04
C GLU A 62 13.56 -8.11 -29.03
N LEU A 63 14.40 -7.59 -28.14
CA LEU A 63 14.06 -6.48 -27.26
C LEU A 63 14.66 -5.17 -27.78
N ASN A 64 13.83 -4.33 -28.38
CA ASN A 64 14.27 -3.01 -28.83
C ASN A 64 14.56 -2.07 -27.64
N GLU A 65 15.24 -0.95 -27.91
CA GLU A 65 15.63 0.02 -26.86
C GLU A 65 14.44 0.58 -26.07
N VAL A 66 13.27 0.72 -26.70
CA VAL A 66 12.05 1.20 -26.03
C VAL A 66 11.57 0.19 -24.99
N THR A 67 11.47 -1.08 -25.37
CA THR A 67 11.07 -2.17 -24.47
C THR A 67 12.09 -2.35 -23.34
N LYS A 68 13.39 -2.26 -23.65
CA LYS A 68 14.44 -2.33 -22.62
C LYS A 68 14.33 -1.17 -21.62
N ALA A 69 14.08 0.05 -22.08
CA ALA A 69 13.87 1.19 -21.20
C ALA A 69 12.66 1.00 -20.28
N GLN A 70 11.56 0.45 -20.79
CA GLN A 70 10.39 0.09 -19.97
C GLN A 70 10.76 -0.96 -18.92
N LEU A 71 11.48 -2.02 -19.29
CA LEU A 71 11.91 -3.08 -18.38
C LEU A 71 12.87 -2.56 -17.29
N TYR A 72 13.80 -1.67 -17.63
CA TYR A 72 14.68 -1.06 -16.62
C TYR A 72 13.91 -0.30 -15.53
N SER A 73 12.74 0.27 -15.84
CA SER A 73 11.90 0.91 -14.82
C SER A 73 11.41 -0.09 -13.76
N TYR A 74 11.11 -1.33 -14.15
CA TYR A 74 10.73 -2.39 -13.21
C TYR A 74 11.90 -2.79 -12.32
N ILE A 75 13.10 -2.95 -12.90
CA ILE A 75 14.33 -3.25 -12.13
C ILE A 75 14.61 -2.14 -11.09
N GLN A 76 14.50 -0.87 -11.48
CA GLN A 76 14.69 0.27 -10.56
C GLN A 76 13.70 0.28 -9.39
N LEU A 77 12.50 -0.27 -9.59
CA LEU A 77 11.48 -0.42 -8.56
C LEU A 77 11.64 -1.72 -7.74
N GLY A 78 12.69 -2.51 -7.99
CA GLY A 78 12.90 -3.81 -7.33
C GLY A 78 11.91 -4.89 -7.77
N ARG A 79 11.32 -4.74 -8.96
CA ARG A 79 10.35 -5.65 -9.57
C ARG A 79 11.02 -6.48 -10.64
N THR A 80 11.35 -7.73 -10.34
CA THR A 80 12.20 -8.56 -11.19
C THR A 80 11.58 -9.91 -11.56
N ARG A 81 10.39 -10.25 -11.09
CA ARG A 81 9.75 -11.53 -11.45
C ARG A 81 8.87 -11.36 -12.67
N LEU A 82 9.24 -12.00 -13.76
CA LEU A 82 8.51 -11.97 -15.02
C LEU A 82 7.81 -13.30 -15.29
N LEU A 83 6.61 -13.22 -15.83
CA LEU A 83 5.95 -14.36 -16.48
C LEU A 83 5.95 -14.14 -17.99
N ILE A 84 6.57 -15.02 -18.76
CA ILE A 84 6.38 -15.10 -20.21
C ILE A 84 5.22 -16.04 -20.49
N VAL A 85 4.24 -15.57 -21.26
CA VAL A 85 3.14 -16.39 -21.77
C VAL A 85 3.42 -16.78 -23.22
N GLY A 86 3.32 -18.08 -23.48
CA GLY A 86 3.60 -18.70 -24.77
C GLY A 86 4.90 -19.51 -24.77
N ASN A 87 4.98 -20.45 -25.70
CA ASN A 87 6.16 -21.29 -25.88
C ASN A 87 7.31 -20.52 -26.58
N VAL A 88 8.40 -21.20 -26.89
CA VAL A 88 9.58 -20.59 -27.54
C VAL A 88 9.31 -20.06 -28.96
N ASN A 89 8.21 -20.46 -29.61
CA ASN A 89 7.80 -19.90 -30.90
C ASN A 89 6.96 -18.61 -30.73
N ALA A 90 6.40 -18.38 -29.54
CA ALA A 90 5.66 -17.18 -29.20
C ALA A 90 6.59 -16.05 -28.75
N ILE A 91 7.53 -16.34 -27.85
CA ILE A 91 8.63 -15.46 -27.46
C ILE A 91 9.89 -16.31 -27.43
N SER A 92 10.90 -15.91 -28.19
CA SER A 92 12.09 -16.72 -28.45
C SER A 92 12.94 -16.94 -27.19
N LEU A 93 13.79 -17.97 -27.23
CA LEU A 93 14.71 -18.27 -26.13
C LEU A 93 15.80 -17.19 -26.01
N GLU A 94 16.14 -16.52 -27.11
CA GLU A 94 17.09 -15.39 -27.12
C GLU A 94 16.54 -14.22 -26.32
N VAL A 95 15.25 -13.88 -26.50
CA VAL A 95 14.57 -12.83 -25.70
C VAL A 95 14.54 -13.21 -24.21
N GLU A 96 14.19 -14.45 -23.89
CA GLU A 96 14.19 -14.95 -22.50
C GLU A 96 15.57 -14.82 -21.85
N LYS A 97 16.63 -15.24 -22.55
CA LYS A 97 18.01 -15.09 -22.06
C LYS A 97 18.43 -13.63 -21.91
N GLU A 98 17.98 -12.74 -22.80
CA GLU A 98 18.25 -11.31 -22.69
C GLU A 98 17.59 -10.74 -21.41
N LEU A 99 16.36 -11.12 -21.10
CA LEU A 99 15.68 -10.74 -19.85
C LEU A 99 16.42 -11.26 -18.61
N GLU A 100 16.86 -12.51 -18.61
CA GLU A 100 17.67 -13.08 -17.52
C GLU A 100 18.99 -12.31 -17.34
N ASN A 101 19.67 -11.98 -18.43
CA ASN A 101 20.91 -11.17 -18.41
C ASN A 101 20.68 -9.74 -17.91
N MET A 102 19.49 -9.18 -18.10
CA MET A 102 19.09 -7.90 -17.52
C MET A 102 18.84 -7.99 -16.01
N GLY A 103 18.74 -9.19 -15.43
CA GLY A 103 18.56 -9.43 -14.00
C GLY A 103 17.12 -9.80 -13.60
N PHE A 104 16.27 -10.19 -14.55
CA PHE A 104 14.95 -10.72 -14.25
C PHE A 104 14.99 -12.20 -13.84
N ILE A 105 14.07 -12.59 -12.96
CA ILE A 105 13.72 -13.98 -12.68
C ILE A 105 12.54 -14.33 -13.59
N VAL A 106 12.81 -15.12 -14.62
CA VAL A 106 11.82 -15.43 -15.66
C VAL A 106 11.16 -16.78 -15.38
N THR A 107 9.83 -16.81 -15.43
CA THR A 107 9.04 -18.05 -15.54
C THR A 107 8.34 -18.05 -16.89
N ARG A 108 8.26 -19.19 -17.56
CA ARG A 108 7.53 -19.33 -18.82
C ARG A 108 6.37 -20.32 -18.69
N ILE A 109 5.20 -19.92 -19.17
CA ILE A 109 4.04 -20.80 -19.30
C ILE A 109 3.58 -20.80 -20.75
N GLY A 110 3.72 -21.95 -21.41
CA GLY A 110 3.31 -22.13 -22.81
C GLY A 110 3.03 -23.59 -23.15
N GLY A 111 2.05 -23.81 -24.03
CA GLY A 111 1.70 -25.11 -24.59
C GLY A 111 2.19 -25.29 -26.03
N ALA A 112 1.93 -26.47 -26.61
CA ALA A 112 2.12 -26.74 -28.03
C ALA A 112 1.18 -25.90 -28.90
N ASP A 113 -0.01 -25.59 -28.38
CA ASP A 113 -1.00 -24.72 -29.01
C ASP A 113 -1.67 -23.77 -28.00
N ARG A 114 -2.53 -22.90 -28.52
CA ARG A 114 -3.30 -21.91 -27.76
C ARG A 114 -4.24 -22.52 -26.71
N THR A 115 -4.74 -23.74 -26.93
CA THR A 115 -5.62 -24.43 -25.98
C THR A 115 -4.83 -24.98 -24.79
N GLU A 116 -3.63 -25.51 -25.04
CA GLU A 116 -2.72 -25.95 -23.97
C GLU A 116 -2.10 -24.78 -23.21
N THR A 117 -1.79 -23.65 -23.86
CA THR A 117 -1.36 -22.45 -23.13
C THR A 117 -2.46 -21.94 -22.19
N ALA A 118 -3.72 -21.90 -22.64
CA ALA A 118 -4.85 -21.48 -21.81
C ALA A 118 -5.09 -22.43 -20.62
N GLU A 119 -5.02 -23.76 -20.85
CA GLU A 119 -5.05 -24.77 -19.79
C GLU A 119 -3.95 -24.51 -18.73
N LYS A 120 -2.69 -24.41 -19.14
CA LYS A 120 -1.58 -24.24 -18.20
C LYS A 120 -1.69 -22.96 -17.39
N LEU A 121 -2.15 -21.86 -18.01
CA LEU A 121 -2.42 -20.62 -17.27
C LEU A 121 -3.54 -20.81 -16.26
N ALA A 122 -4.65 -21.44 -16.66
CA ALA A 122 -5.78 -21.68 -15.76
C ALA A 122 -5.34 -22.50 -14.53
N LEU A 123 -4.60 -23.59 -14.73
CA LEU A 123 -4.10 -24.43 -13.65
C LEU A 123 -3.08 -23.71 -12.77
N HIS A 124 -2.23 -22.89 -13.37
CA HIS A 124 -1.23 -22.13 -12.62
C HIS A 124 -1.84 -21.08 -11.69
N PHE A 125 -2.88 -20.37 -12.14
CA PHE A 125 -3.53 -19.31 -11.38
C PHE A 125 -4.72 -19.81 -10.53
N TYR A 126 -5.22 -21.02 -10.76
CA TYR A 126 -6.25 -21.67 -9.95
C TYR A 126 -5.77 -23.01 -9.39
N PRO A 127 -4.70 -23.03 -8.55
CA PRO A 127 -4.13 -24.27 -8.02
C PRO A 127 -5.11 -25.06 -7.11
N ASN A 128 -6.12 -24.37 -6.56
CA ASN A 128 -7.18 -24.97 -5.74
C ASN A 128 -8.43 -25.35 -6.54
N GLY A 129 -8.36 -25.24 -7.87
CA GLY A 129 -9.47 -25.50 -8.79
C GLY A 129 -10.51 -24.39 -8.86
N SER A 130 -11.49 -24.58 -9.75
CA SER A 130 -12.67 -23.74 -9.91
C SER A 130 -13.87 -24.57 -10.35
N LYS A 131 -14.98 -24.46 -9.61
CA LYS A 131 -16.23 -25.17 -9.95
C LYS A 131 -16.84 -24.71 -11.27
N THR A 132 -16.56 -23.47 -11.68
CA THR A 132 -17.06 -22.86 -12.90
C THR A 132 -15.89 -22.46 -13.79
N VAL A 133 -15.98 -22.78 -15.07
CA VAL A 133 -14.95 -22.46 -16.07
C VAL A 133 -15.60 -21.76 -17.26
N ILE A 134 -14.96 -20.71 -17.75
CA ILE A 134 -15.35 -20.07 -19.01
C ILE A 134 -14.64 -20.79 -20.16
N LEU A 135 -15.38 -21.16 -21.20
CA LEU A 135 -14.88 -21.84 -22.38
C LEU A 135 -15.17 -21.03 -23.64
N ALA A 136 -14.14 -20.74 -24.42
CA ALA A 136 -14.26 -20.02 -25.69
C ALA A 136 -13.56 -20.75 -26.84
N SER A 137 -13.89 -20.34 -28.05
CA SER A 137 -13.23 -20.86 -29.24
C SER A 137 -11.83 -20.31 -29.39
N ALA A 138 -10.87 -21.20 -29.61
CA ALA A 138 -9.50 -20.85 -29.85
C ALA A 138 -9.31 -20.14 -31.20
N LEU A 139 -10.28 -20.20 -32.12
CA LEU A 139 -10.17 -19.64 -33.47
C LEU A 139 -10.95 -18.32 -33.65
N ASP A 140 -11.85 -17.99 -32.73
CA ASP A 140 -12.65 -16.78 -32.76
C ASP A 140 -12.20 -15.80 -31.66
N TYR A 141 -11.47 -14.76 -32.08
CA TYR A 141 -10.90 -13.74 -31.19
C TYR A 141 -11.98 -12.85 -30.58
N GLY A 142 -13.09 -12.62 -31.28
CA GLY A 142 -14.21 -11.84 -30.78
C GLY A 142 -14.89 -12.57 -29.63
N SER A 143 -15.19 -13.86 -29.82
CA SER A 143 -15.72 -14.72 -28.76
C SER A 143 -14.72 -14.87 -27.60
N THR A 144 -13.43 -15.02 -27.89
CA THR A 144 -12.39 -15.12 -26.85
C THR A 144 -12.27 -13.84 -26.02
N LEU A 145 -12.33 -12.66 -26.63
CA LEU A 145 -12.29 -11.39 -25.91
C LEU A 145 -13.51 -11.23 -25.00
N ALA A 146 -14.72 -11.54 -25.50
CA ALA A 146 -15.94 -11.51 -24.69
C ALA A 146 -15.86 -12.50 -23.51
N ALA A 147 -15.28 -13.68 -23.75
CA ALA A 147 -15.07 -14.68 -22.72
C ALA A 147 -14.04 -14.25 -21.67
N ALA A 148 -12.96 -13.59 -22.10
CA ALA A 148 -11.95 -13.04 -21.20
C ALA A 148 -12.56 -11.97 -20.27
N GLU A 149 -13.39 -11.07 -20.78
CA GLU A 149 -14.09 -10.08 -19.96
C GLU A 149 -15.02 -10.74 -18.94
N LEU A 150 -15.76 -11.77 -19.36
CA LEU A 150 -16.62 -12.53 -18.46
C LEU A 150 -15.81 -13.25 -17.37
N ALA A 151 -14.67 -13.84 -17.73
CA ALA A 151 -13.76 -14.48 -16.80
C ALA A 151 -13.17 -13.48 -15.80
N VAL A 152 -12.87 -12.25 -16.22
CA VAL A 152 -12.47 -11.13 -15.35
C VAL A 152 -13.57 -10.79 -14.36
N GLU A 153 -14.80 -10.53 -14.84
CA GLU A 153 -15.92 -10.08 -14.00
C GLU A 153 -16.23 -11.08 -12.88
N TYR A 154 -16.22 -12.38 -13.21
CA TYR A 154 -16.61 -13.43 -12.27
C TYR A 154 -15.44 -14.14 -11.58
N ASN A 155 -14.18 -13.75 -11.87
CA ASN A 155 -12.97 -14.44 -11.40
C ASN A 155 -13.04 -15.96 -11.64
N TYR A 156 -13.29 -16.33 -12.89
CA TYR A 156 -13.25 -17.73 -13.33
C TYR A 156 -12.08 -17.96 -14.28
N PRO A 157 -11.49 -19.17 -14.29
CA PRO A 157 -10.50 -19.54 -15.29
C PRO A 157 -11.09 -19.54 -16.69
N LEU A 158 -10.27 -19.14 -17.67
CA LEU A 158 -10.58 -19.17 -19.08
C LEU A 158 -9.82 -20.32 -19.76
N LEU A 159 -10.56 -21.23 -20.38
CA LEU A 159 -10.04 -22.27 -21.27
C LEU A 159 -10.43 -21.99 -22.72
N LEU A 160 -9.64 -22.52 -23.64
CA LEU A 160 -9.93 -22.48 -25.08
C LEU A 160 -10.13 -23.88 -25.64
N THR A 161 -11.03 -24.02 -26.61
CA THR A 161 -11.29 -25.26 -27.34
C THR A 161 -11.41 -25.02 -28.84
N TRP A 162 -11.44 -26.08 -29.65
CA TRP A 162 -11.70 -25.97 -31.08
C TRP A 162 -13.20 -25.83 -31.37
N GLU A 163 -13.53 -25.31 -32.56
CA GLU A 163 -14.91 -25.00 -32.94
C GLU A 163 -15.85 -26.21 -32.87
N SER A 164 -15.40 -27.34 -33.41
CA SER A 164 -16.21 -28.55 -33.56
C SER A 164 -15.74 -29.73 -32.73
N GLN A 165 -14.71 -29.53 -31.90
CA GLN A 165 -14.10 -30.59 -31.11
C GLN A 165 -13.65 -30.04 -29.75
N LEU A 166 -14.03 -30.72 -28.67
CA LEU A 166 -13.49 -30.44 -27.35
C LEU A 166 -11.98 -30.73 -27.36
N SER A 167 -11.16 -29.71 -27.13
CA SER A 167 -9.71 -29.88 -27.07
C SER A 167 -9.34 -30.81 -25.91
N PRO A 168 -8.40 -31.76 -26.09
CA PRO A 168 -7.88 -32.55 -24.99
C PRO A 168 -7.33 -31.69 -23.85
N SER A 169 -6.72 -30.53 -24.16
CA SER A 169 -6.19 -29.61 -23.15
C SER A 169 -7.31 -28.89 -22.39
N ALA A 170 -8.40 -28.54 -23.06
CA ALA A 170 -9.57 -27.99 -22.38
C ALA A 170 -10.17 -29.03 -21.43
N LEU A 171 -10.33 -30.28 -21.87
CA LEU A 171 -10.87 -31.35 -21.03
C LEU A 171 -9.99 -31.61 -19.79
N ARG A 172 -8.67 -31.73 -19.96
CA ARG A 172 -7.75 -31.86 -18.82
C ARG A 172 -7.87 -30.68 -17.86
N GLY A 173 -7.92 -29.46 -18.39
CA GLY A 173 -8.14 -28.25 -17.58
C GLY A 173 -9.43 -28.33 -16.76
N LEU A 174 -10.54 -28.75 -17.36
CA LEU A 174 -11.82 -28.93 -16.65
C LEU A 174 -11.71 -29.98 -15.53
N GLU A 175 -11.02 -31.09 -15.78
CA GLU A 175 -10.83 -32.18 -14.81
C GLU A 175 -9.95 -31.75 -13.65
N GLU A 176 -8.77 -31.18 -13.91
CA GLU A 176 -7.81 -30.76 -12.89
C GLU A 176 -8.31 -29.55 -12.07
N LEU A 177 -9.11 -28.67 -12.69
CA LEU A 177 -9.80 -27.59 -11.98
C LEU A 177 -11.00 -28.10 -11.14
N ASN A 178 -11.35 -29.38 -11.23
CA ASN A 178 -12.55 -29.96 -10.60
C ASN A 178 -13.84 -29.21 -10.99
N ALA A 179 -13.93 -28.82 -12.27
CA ALA A 179 -15.07 -28.07 -12.79
C ALA A 179 -16.36 -28.91 -12.77
N LYS A 180 -17.48 -28.21 -12.62
CA LYS A 180 -18.84 -28.77 -12.73
C LYS A 180 -19.69 -28.01 -13.72
N ILE A 181 -19.49 -26.69 -13.77
CA ILE A 181 -20.21 -25.78 -14.65
C ILE A 181 -19.24 -25.26 -15.73
N VAL A 182 -19.65 -25.35 -16.99
CA VAL A 182 -18.91 -24.82 -18.13
C VAL A 182 -19.77 -23.76 -18.82
N VAL A 183 -19.28 -22.53 -18.86
CA VAL A 183 -19.94 -21.42 -19.54
C VAL A 183 -19.29 -21.22 -20.90
N LEU A 184 -19.99 -21.64 -21.95
CA LEU A 184 -19.61 -21.44 -23.34
C LEU A 184 -19.90 -20.00 -23.75
N VAL A 185 -18.95 -19.34 -24.41
CA VAL A 185 -19.10 -17.95 -24.85
C VAL A 185 -18.90 -17.81 -26.35
N GLY A 186 -19.86 -17.12 -26.99
CA GLY A 186 -19.82 -16.71 -28.38
C GLY A 186 -20.20 -17.81 -29.38
N PHE A 187 -19.95 -17.57 -30.66
CA PHE A 187 -20.41 -18.42 -31.78
C PHE A 187 -19.32 -19.32 -32.37
N GLY A 188 -18.06 -19.12 -31.98
CA GLY A 188 -16.95 -19.93 -32.49
C GLY A 188 -16.87 -21.36 -31.95
N ILE A 189 -17.84 -21.79 -31.13
CA ILE A 189 -18.01 -23.18 -30.66
C ILE A 189 -19.34 -23.70 -31.23
N ASN A 190 -19.43 -25.00 -31.53
CA ASN A 190 -20.65 -25.63 -32.01
C ASN A 190 -21.28 -26.60 -31.00
N GLU A 191 -22.47 -27.12 -31.35
CA GLU A 191 -23.25 -28.01 -30.48
C GLU A 191 -22.56 -29.33 -30.19
N THR A 192 -21.66 -29.79 -31.07
CA THR A 192 -20.88 -31.01 -30.83
C THR A 192 -20.06 -30.89 -29.55
N VAL A 193 -19.43 -29.74 -29.32
CA VAL A 193 -18.65 -29.50 -28.10
C VAL A 193 -19.55 -29.45 -26.87
N GLU A 194 -20.67 -28.73 -26.95
CA GLU A 194 -21.63 -28.65 -25.84
C GLU A 194 -22.21 -30.03 -25.49
N ASN A 195 -22.61 -30.81 -26.49
CA ASN A 195 -23.14 -32.16 -26.30
C ASN A 195 -22.08 -33.09 -25.70
N THR A 196 -20.83 -33.01 -26.17
CA THR A 196 -19.71 -33.76 -25.58
C THR A 196 -19.54 -33.42 -24.09
N LEU A 197 -19.62 -32.14 -23.72
CA LEU A 197 -19.52 -31.72 -22.31
C LEU A 197 -20.69 -32.27 -21.47
N LYS A 198 -21.92 -32.23 -21.99
CA LYS A 198 -23.10 -32.79 -21.31
C LYS A 198 -22.99 -34.30 -21.13
N GLU A 199 -22.53 -35.02 -22.14
CA GLU A 199 -22.30 -36.48 -22.08
C GLU A 199 -21.23 -36.85 -21.03
N LEU A 200 -20.22 -36.00 -20.86
CA LEU A 200 -19.20 -36.13 -19.81
C LEU A 200 -19.69 -35.69 -18.42
N GLY A 201 -20.93 -35.20 -18.31
CA GLY A 201 -21.57 -34.87 -17.03
C GLY A 201 -21.35 -33.43 -16.54
N TYR A 202 -20.90 -32.52 -17.41
CA TYR A 202 -20.82 -31.10 -17.08
C TYR A 202 -22.16 -30.39 -17.28
N GLU A 203 -22.45 -29.43 -16.40
CA GLU A 203 -23.56 -28.51 -16.57
C GLU A 203 -23.13 -27.35 -17.47
N THR A 204 -23.81 -27.14 -18.60
CA THR A 204 -23.40 -26.15 -19.60
C THR A 204 -24.36 -24.96 -19.68
N TYR A 205 -23.79 -23.76 -19.81
CA TYR A 205 -24.52 -22.53 -20.10
C TYR A 205 -23.89 -21.85 -21.32
N TRP A 206 -24.70 -21.35 -22.25
CA TRP A 206 -24.16 -20.75 -23.47
C TRP A 206 -24.57 -19.29 -23.63
N ILE A 207 -23.60 -18.38 -23.45
CA ILE A 207 -23.76 -16.95 -23.71
C ILE A 207 -23.40 -16.70 -25.17
N GLY A 208 -24.39 -16.43 -26.01
CA GLY A 208 -24.22 -16.24 -27.45
C GLY A 208 -25.44 -16.70 -28.25
N ARG A 209 -26.14 -17.73 -27.77
CA ARG A 209 -27.42 -18.20 -28.35
C ARG A 209 -28.62 -17.97 -27.44
N SER A 210 -28.42 -18.11 -26.12
CA SER A 210 -29.39 -17.77 -25.07
C SER A 210 -29.11 -16.38 -24.50
N ILE A 211 -30.17 -15.60 -24.26
CA ILE A 211 -30.13 -14.23 -23.71
C ILE A 211 -30.15 -14.25 -22.17
N GLU A 212 -30.54 -15.38 -21.56
CA GLU A 212 -30.60 -15.48 -20.11
C GLU A 212 -29.18 -15.56 -19.51
N PRO A 213 -28.82 -14.67 -18.57
CA PRO A 213 -27.55 -14.74 -17.89
C PRO A 213 -27.48 -16.05 -17.10
N PRO A 214 -26.33 -16.75 -17.09
CA PRO A 214 -26.12 -17.91 -16.23
C PRO A 214 -26.47 -17.59 -14.78
N PRO A 215 -26.82 -18.59 -13.96
CA PRO A 215 -26.97 -18.42 -12.51
C PRO A 215 -25.59 -18.22 -11.90
N PHE A 216 -24.97 -17.07 -12.16
CA PHE A 216 -23.74 -16.67 -11.52
C PHE A 216 -24.08 -16.46 -10.05
N TYR A 217 -23.46 -17.25 -9.18
CA TYR A 217 -23.29 -16.82 -7.80
C TYR A 217 -22.39 -15.60 -7.87
N THR A 218 -22.98 -14.41 -7.78
CA THR A 218 -22.19 -13.23 -7.45
C THR A 218 -21.55 -13.58 -6.12
N GLN A 219 -20.24 -13.88 -6.12
CA GLN A 219 -19.47 -13.49 -4.96
C GLN A 219 -19.68 -11.98 -4.95
N THR A 220 -20.56 -11.53 -4.06
CA THR A 220 -20.64 -10.13 -3.72
C THR A 220 -19.24 -9.86 -3.23
N SER A 221 -18.41 -9.32 -4.12
CA SER A 221 -17.27 -8.51 -3.78
C SER A 221 -17.86 -7.32 -3.04
N THR A 222 -18.30 -7.54 -1.81
CA THR A 222 -17.88 -6.64 -0.76
C THR A 222 -16.37 -6.68 -0.89
N THR A 223 -15.81 -5.74 -1.65
CA THR A 223 -14.51 -5.20 -1.30
C THR A 223 -14.54 -5.15 0.22
N PRO A 224 -13.59 -5.77 0.95
CA PRO A 224 -13.37 -5.31 2.30
C PRO A 224 -12.92 -3.86 2.12
N GLN A 225 -13.88 -2.93 2.01
CA GLN A 225 -13.79 -1.65 2.68
C GLN A 225 -13.21 -2.03 4.02
N PRO A 226 -12.00 -1.56 4.38
CA PRO A 226 -11.39 -1.93 5.63
C PRO A 226 -12.45 -1.67 6.67
N GLN A 227 -13.08 -2.73 7.18
CA GLN A 227 -13.98 -2.61 8.29
C GLN A 227 -12.99 -2.47 9.42
N GLU A 228 -12.46 -1.25 9.55
CA GLU A 228 -11.67 -0.84 10.68
C GLU A 228 -12.56 -1.17 11.85
N SER A 229 -12.28 -2.32 12.47
CA SER A 229 -12.91 -2.65 13.72
C SER A 229 -12.75 -1.40 14.59
N LYS A 230 -13.78 -0.99 15.32
CA LYS A 230 -13.69 0.17 16.23
C LYS A 230 -12.40 0.10 17.08
N TYR A 231 -11.91 -1.12 17.32
CA TYR A 231 -10.65 -1.46 17.97
C TYR A 231 -9.37 -1.11 17.21
N SER A 232 -9.34 -1.03 15.88
CA SER A 232 -8.17 -0.60 15.08
C SER A 232 -7.85 0.88 15.31
N PHE A 233 -8.86 1.74 15.19
CA PHE A 233 -8.73 3.16 15.52
C PHE A 233 -8.34 3.36 17.00
N LEU A 234 -9.00 2.66 17.92
CA LEU A 234 -8.66 2.72 19.35
C LEU A 234 -7.23 2.22 19.64
N LYS A 235 -6.74 1.19 18.92
CA LYS A 235 -5.36 0.72 19.03
C LYS A 235 -4.37 1.76 18.52
N GLY A 236 -4.66 2.42 17.39
CA GLY A 236 -3.83 3.50 16.87
C GLY A 236 -3.72 4.69 17.84
N VAL A 237 -4.84 5.09 18.45
CA VAL A 237 -4.87 6.14 19.49
C VAL A 237 -4.06 5.71 20.72
N LEU A 238 -4.21 4.46 21.17
CA LEU A 238 -3.47 3.94 22.33
C LEU A 238 -1.96 3.93 22.07
N ILE A 239 -1.52 3.49 20.90
CA ILE A 239 -0.10 3.50 20.50
C ILE A 239 0.43 4.94 20.47
N THR A 240 -0.33 5.86 19.88
CA THR A 240 0.06 7.28 19.81
C THR A 240 0.18 7.91 21.20
N LEU A 241 -0.73 7.58 22.13
CA LEU A 241 -0.65 8.05 23.52
C LEU A 241 0.53 7.44 24.28
N VAL A 242 0.81 6.15 24.10
CA VAL A 242 1.95 5.48 24.76
C VAL A 242 3.29 6.02 24.27
N VAL A 243 3.40 6.38 22.98
CA VAL A 243 4.64 6.93 22.41
C VAL A 243 4.80 8.43 22.73
N SER A 244 3.71 9.20 22.72
CA SER A 244 3.76 10.65 22.97
C SER A 244 3.88 11.01 24.45
N ALA A 245 3.29 10.24 25.37
CA ALA A 245 3.31 10.55 26.80
C ALA A 245 4.73 10.64 27.41
N PRO A 246 5.70 9.75 27.11
CA PRO A 246 7.08 9.87 27.59
C PRO A 246 7.77 11.14 27.05
N ILE A 247 7.53 11.49 25.79
CA ILE A 247 8.10 12.69 25.15
C ILE A 247 7.52 13.94 25.81
N PHE A 248 6.21 13.99 25.99
CA PHE A 248 5.52 15.11 26.62
C PHE A 248 5.93 15.26 28.10
N PHE A 249 6.07 14.14 28.82
CA PHE A 249 6.55 14.14 30.20
C PHE A 249 8.02 14.58 30.31
N TYR A 250 8.87 14.17 29.37
CA TYR A 250 10.27 14.61 29.31
C TYR A 250 10.41 16.10 29.00
N LEU A 251 9.67 16.60 28.00
CA LEU A 251 9.64 18.03 27.65
C LEU A 251 9.06 18.86 28.80
N GLY A 252 7.97 18.41 29.42
CA GLY A 252 7.37 19.05 30.58
C GLY A 252 8.32 19.12 31.78
N ARG A 253 9.06 18.03 32.07
CA ARG A 253 10.12 18.05 33.09
C ARG A 253 11.22 19.03 32.72
N LYS A 254 11.71 19.04 31.48
CA LYS A 254 12.79 19.94 31.04
C LYS A 254 12.41 21.42 31.20
N VAL A 255 11.19 21.80 30.82
CA VAL A 255 10.69 23.18 30.96
C VAL A 255 10.57 23.57 32.44
N ARG A 256 10.03 22.67 33.28
CA ARG A 256 9.89 22.94 34.72
C ARG A 256 11.25 23.06 35.43
N THR A 257 12.23 22.23 35.06
CA THR A 257 13.59 22.33 35.61
C THR A 257 14.26 23.65 35.22
N GLN A 258 14.12 24.09 33.95
CA GLN A 258 14.66 25.39 33.52
C GLN A 258 14.03 26.58 34.24
N GLN A 259 12.71 26.55 34.50
CA GLN A 259 12.07 27.62 35.28
C GLN A 259 12.57 27.67 36.72
N ASN A 260 12.73 26.51 37.37
CA ASN A 260 13.23 26.42 38.74
C ASN A 260 14.70 26.85 38.89
N GLU A 261 15.55 26.54 37.91
CA GLU A 261 16.95 26.99 37.91
C GLU A 261 17.05 28.53 37.81
N ILE A 262 16.23 29.17 36.96
CA ILE A 262 16.23 30.62 36.79
C ILE A 262 15.78 31.34 38.07
N LEU A 263 14.77 30.81 38.77
CA LEU A 263 14.27 31.35 40.04
C LEU A 263 15.30 31.24 41.18
N ASN A 264 16.12 30.18 41.18
CA ASN A 264 17.20 29.97 42.16
C ASN A 264 18.43 30.86 41.91
N LEU A 265 18.54 31.48 40.73
CA LEU A 265 19.61 32.42 40.36
C LEU A 265 19.25 33.89 40.66
N LEU A 266 18.08 34.15 41.24
CA LEU A 266 17.66 35.49 41.64
C LEU A 266 18.10 35.81 43.07
N ASN A 267 18.73 36.96 43.24
CA ASN A 267 19.03 37.49 44.57
C ASN A 267 17.77 38.08 45.22
N GLU A 268 17.82 38.36 46.52
CA GLU A 268 16.64 38.84 47.27
C GLU A 268 16.09 40.18 46.75
N LYS A 269 16.95 41.06 46.21
CA LYS A 269 16.53 42.35 45.63
C LYS A 269 15.79 42.15 44.31
N GLU A 270 16.29 41.26 43.45
CA GLU A 270 15.67 40.87 42.19
C GLU A 270 14.30 40.24 42.39
N LYS A 271 14.17 39.34 43.38
CA LYS A 271 12.87 38.75 43.75
C LYS A 271 11.88 39.80 44.24
N ALA A 272 12.32 40.73 45.09
CA ALA A 272 11.46 41.79 45.62
C ALA A 272 10.93 42.72 44.51
N VAL A 273 11.78 43.11 43.56
CA VAL A 273 11.37 43.91 42.39
C VAL A 273 10.43 43.11 41.48
N LEU A 274 10.72 41.84 41.21
CA LEU A 274 9.86 41.00 40.35
C LEU A 274 8.47 40.76 40.98
N ARG A 275 8.38 40.57 42.30
CA ARG A 275 7.11 40.47 43.04
C ARG A 275 6.29 41.76 42.91
N ALA A 276 6.90 42.92 43.13
CA ALA A 276 6.20 44.19 43.01
C ALA A 276 5.62 44.40 41.61
N ILE A 277 6.35 44.02 40.55
CA ILE A 277 5.85 44.09 39.16
C ILE A 277 4.67 43.13 38.96
N LEU A 278 4.75 41.89 39.47
CA LEU A 278 3.68 40.89 39.34
C LEU A 278 2.39 41.30 40.08
N GLU A 279 2.52 41.82 41.30
CA GLU A 279 1.39 42.29 42.12
C GLU A 279 0.65 43.46 41.46
N HIS A 280 1.35 44.25 40.63
CA HIS A 280 0.77 45.36 39.86
C HIS A 280 0.35 44.94 38.44
N GLY A 281 0.02 43.67 38.23
CA GLY A 281 -0.53 43.17 36.96
C GLY A 281 0.52 42.85 35.90
N GLY A 282 1.80 42.77 36.27
CA GLY A 282 2.90 42.37 35.39
C GLY A 282 3.50 43.50 34.55
N GLU A 283 3.07 44.74 34.77
CA GLU A 283 3.54 45.94 34.08
C GLU A 283 3.47 47.17 35.00
N ILE A 284 4.58 47.88 35.19
CA ILE A 284 4.64 49.06 36.08
C ILE A 284 5.69 50.07 35.60
N LYS A 285 5.51 51.36 35.90
CA LYS A 285 6.54 52.36 35.62
C LYS A 285 7.72 52.19 36.56
N GLN A 286 8.92 52.31 36.00
CA GLN A 286 10.18 52.21 36.74
C GLN A 286 10.31 53.26 37.86
N GLU A 287 9.64 54.41 37.71
CA GLU A 287 9.66 55.49 38.70
C GLU A 287 8.91 55.17 40.01
N ASP A 288 7.96 54.22 39.96
CA ASP A 288 7.10 53.84 41.10
C ASP A 288 7.74 52.70 41.94
N LEU A 289 8.62 51.90 41.33
CA LEU A 289 9.29 50.77 41.98
C LEU A 289 10.13 51.10 43.23
N PRO A 290 10.86 52.22 43.33
CA PRO A 290 11.62 52.58 44.52
C PRO A 290 10.74 52.71 45.78
N GLU A 291 9.55 53.28 45.66
CA GLU A 291 8.62 53.47 46.78
C GLU A 291 7.99 52.14 47.19
N LEU A 292 7.64 51.29 46.22
CA LEU A 292 7.00 50.00 46.46
C LEU A 292 7.93 48.94 47.07
N VAL A 293 9.21 48.93 46.67
CA VAL A 293 10.17 47.91 47.10
C VAL A 293 11.05 48.41 48.26
N GLY A 294 11.13 49.73 48.50
CA GLY A 294 11.94 50.32 49.56
C GLY A 294 13.44 50.36 49.26
N TYR A 295 13.83 50.35 47.98
CA TYR A 295 15.22 50.50 47.54
C TYR A 295 15.47 51.83 46.84
N SER A 296 16.72 52.31 46.89
CA SER A 296 17.10 53.56 46.24
C SER A 296 16.96 53.49 44.71
N ARG A 297 16.65 54.63 44.07
CA ARG A 297 16.55 54.73 42.60
C ARG A 297 17.74 54.11 41.83
N PRO A 298 19.00 54.32 42.24
CA PRO A 298 20.15 53.65 41.60
C PRO A 298 20.12 52.12 41.75
N THR A 299 19.68 51.61 42.90
CA THR A 299 19.57 50.17 43.17
C THR A 299 18.49 49.54 42.28
N ILE A 300 17.32 50.18 42.18
CA ILE A 300 16.22 49.73 41.31
C ILE A 300 16.66 49.72 39.85
N SER A 301 17.33 50.77 39.38
CA SER A 301 17.85 50.83 38.01
C SER A 301 18.82 49.68 37.71
N LYS A 302 19.72 49.36 38.66
CA LYS A 302 20.66 48.24 38.53
C LYS A 302 19.94 46.88 38.49
N VAL A 303 18.99 46.66 39.40
CA VAL A 303 18.21 45.41 39.46
C VAL A 303 17.37 45.20 38.21
N ILE A 304 16.76 46.27 37.67
CA ILE A 304 16.01 46.19 36.41
C ILE A 304 16.92 45.82 35.25
N GLN A 305 18.13 46.40 35.18
CA GLN A 305 19.10 46.02 34.15
C GLN A 305 19.52 44.55 34.27
N GLU A 306 19.73 44.05 35.49
CA GLU A 306 20.08 42.64 35.75
C GLU A 306 18.94 41.69 35.36
N LEU A 307 17.69 42.02 35.71
CA LEU A 307 16.50 41.25 35.35
C LEU A 307 16.22 41.26 33.83
N GLU A 308 16.48 42.37 33.16
CA GLU A 308 16.37 42.49 31.70
C GLU A 308 17.45 41.67 30.98
N ASN A 309 18.70 41.72 31.47
CA ASN A 309 19.79 40.87 30.96
C ASN A 309 19.50 39.37 31.15
N LYS A 310 18.73 39.00 32.19
CA LYS A 310 18.25 37.64 32.44
C LYS A 310 17.01 37.27 31.58
N GLY A 311 16.48 38.19 30.78
CA GLY A 311 15.33 37.96 29.90
C GLY A 311 14.01 37.69 30.64
N LEU A 312 13.87 38.26 31.85
CA LEU A 312 12.67 38.10 32.68
C LEU A 312 11.69 39.26 32.52
N ILE A 313 12.24 40.44 32.23
CA ILE A 313 11.50 41.68 32.02
C ILE A 313 12.02 42.38 30.77
N LYS A 314 11.22 43.28 30.22
CA LYS A 314 11.58 44.18 29.13
C LYS A 314 11.21 45.60 29.52
N ARG A 315 12.06 46.57 29.16
CA ARG A 315 11.75 48.00 29.30
C ARG A 315 11.23 48.60 28.00
N GLU A 316 10.17 49.40 28.13
CA GLU A 316 9.63 50.19 27.02
C GLU A 316 9.61 51.67 27.43
N LYS A 317 10.07 52.55 26.54
CA LYS A 317 10.18 53.97 26.84
C LYS A 317 8.79 54.60 26.92
N SER A 318 8.49 55.26 28.03
CA SER A 318 7.22 55.97 28.25
C SER A 318 7.48 57.37 28.78
N GLY A 319 7.44 58.35 27.88
CA GLY A 319 7.75 59.75 28.21
C GLY A 319 9.19 59.93 28.70
N LYS A 320 9.33 60.42 29.94
CA LYS A 320 10.64 60.65 30.61
C LYS A 320 11.12 59.43 31.43
N THR A 321 10.33 58.36 31.50
CA THR A 321 10.64 57.15 32.27
C THR A 321 10.50 55.89 31.41
N PHE A 322 10.70 54.72 32.01
CA PHE A 322 10.48 53.42 31.37
C PHE A 322 9.32 52.70 32.05
N VAL A 323 8.54 51.96 31.26
CA VAL A 323 7.62 50.95 31.76
C VAL A 323 8.33 49.61 31.71
N VAL A 324 8.26 48.87 32.81
CA VAL A 324 8.85 47.54 32.96
C VAL A 324 7.74 46.51 32.85
N LYS A 325 7.90 45.54 31.94
CA LYS A 325 6.91 44.50 31.68
C LYS A 325 7.53 43.11 31.79
N ILE A 326 6.80 42.15 32.34
CA ILE A 326 7.24 40.75 32.45
C ILE A 326 7.10 40.05 31.10
N GLU A 327 8.17 39.41 30.63
CA GLU A 327 8.22 38.80 29.30
C GLU A 327 7.91 37.29 29.32
N ARG A 328 8.21 36.59 30.42
CA ARG A 328 7.86 35.17 30.61
C ARG A 328 6.78 35.00 31.67
N LYS A 329 5.86 34.06 31.47
CA LYS A 329 4.94 33.60 32.52
C LYS A 329 5.75 32.93 33.64
N ILE A 330 6.15 33.71 34.63
CA ILE A 330 6.81 33.25 35.85
C ILE A 330 5.72 33.10 36.91
N LYS A 331 5.59 31.90 37.50
CA LYS A 331 4.88 31.73 38.77
C LYS A 331 5.92 31.77 39.87
N LEU A 332 5.80 32.76 40.76
CA LEU A 332 6.48 32.73 42.04
C LEU A 332 5.56 31.89 42.95
N ASP A 333 6.01 30.69 43.30
CA ASP A 333 5.31 29.83 44.27
C ASP A 333 5.42 30.40 45.68
#